data_AF-A0A2R6FJD4-F1
#
_entry.id   AF-A0A2R6FJD4-F1
#
_cell.length_a   1.000
_cell.length_b   1.000
_cell.length_c   1.000
_cell.angle_alpha   90.00
_cell.angle_beta   90.00
_cell.angle_gamma   90.00
#
_symmetry.space_group_name_H-M   'P 1'
#
loop_
_entity.id
_entity.type
_entity.pdbx_description
1 polymer ?
#
loop_
_entity_poly.entity_id
_entity_poly.type
_entity_poly.pdbx_seq_one_letter_code
_entity_poly.pdbx_strand_id
1 'polypeptide(L)' 'MVRAFIMVETDTGHAESLLETVRGYDRVEDSNVVAGDVDVIVEAEAEEVYDVIGAVATEIRSLEGVTDTKTYVCLE' A
#
# COMPACT_ATOMS: atom_id res chain seq x y z
N MET A 1 16.48 4.53 -6.38
CA MET A 1 15.02 4.38 -6.40
C MET A 1 14.72 2.94 -6.07
N VAL A 2 13.96 2.76 -5.00
CA VAL A 2 13.52 1.48 -4.45
C VAL A 2 12.04 1.36 -4.76
N ARG A 3 11.65 0.24 -5.35
CA ARG A 3 10.26 -0.11 -5.58
C ARG A 3 9.78 -1.09 -4.52
N ALA A 4 8.51 -0.99 -4.14
CA ALA A 4 7.89 -1.94 -3.24
C ALA A 4 6.43 -2.17 -3.57
N PHE A 5 5.96 -3.34 -3.13
CA PHE A 5 4.57 -3.74 -3.19
C PHE A 5 4.04 -3.90 -1.78
N ILE A 6 2.98 -3.15 -1.46
CA ILE A 6 2.33 -3.19 -0.16
C ILE A 6 1.01 -3.92 -0.37
N MET A 7 0.91 -5.11 0.22
CA MET A 7 -0.28 -5.94 0.21
C MET A 7 -1.14 -5.52 1.39
N VAL A 8 -2.39 -5.16 1.13
CA VAL A 8 -3.30 -4.59 2.13
C VAL A 8 -4.56 -5.45 2.26
N GLU A 9 -4.83 -5.85 3.48
CA GLU A 9 -6.08 -6.52 3.88
C GLU A 9 -6.99 -5.48 4.55
N THR A 10 -8.29 -5.54 4.24
CA THR A 10 -9.29 -4.57 4.67
C THR A 10 -10.51 -5.25 5.30
N ASP A 11 -11.23 -4.52 6.14
CA ASP A 11 -12.56 -4.91 6.58
C ASP A 11 -13.57 -4.82 5.43
N THR A 12 -14.62 -5.65 5.50
CA THR A 12 -15.60 -5.79 4.41
C THR A 12 -16.13 -4.43 3.92
N GLY A 13 -16.05 -4.19 2.60
CA GLY A 13 -16.59 -2.99 1.94
C GLY A 13 -15.70 -1.75 1.93
N HIS A 14 -14.46 -1.83 2.46
CA HIS A 14 -13.57 -0.67 2.56
C HIS A 14 -12.54 -0.57 1.42
N ALA A 15 -12.34 -1.64 0.63
CA ALA A 15 -11.31 -1.71 -0.40
C ALA A 15 -11.36 -0.56 -1.44
N GLU A 16 -12.56 -0.18 -1.93
CA GLU A 16 -12.70 0.91 -2.90
C GLU A 16 -12.40 2.29 -2.29
N SER A 17 -12.88 2.55 -1.07
CA SER A 17 -12.61 3.82 -0.36
C SER A 17 -11.12 3.95 0.01
N LEU A 18 -10.50 2.83 0.37
CA LEU A 18 -9.06 2.78 0.62
C LEU A 18 -8.28 3.13 -0.66
N LEU A 19 -8.67 2.54 -1.79
CA LEU A 19 -8.04 2.78 -3.09
C LEU A 19 -8.01 4.27 -3.45
N GLU A 20 -9.14 4.96 -3.31
CA GLU A 20 -9.24 6.40 -3.61
C GLU A 20 -8.31 7.24 -2.72
N THR A 21 -8.19 6.87 -1.44
CA THR A 21 -7.31 7.56 -0.49
C THR A 21 -5.85 7.34 -0.84
N VAL A 22 -5.45 6.09 -1.07
CA VAL A 22 -4.06 5.69 -1.32
C VAL A 22 -3.51 6.27 -2.62
N ARG A 23 -4.35 6.42 -3.65
CA ARG A 23 -3.96 7.08 -4.93
C ARG A 23 -3.57 8.55 -4.77
N GLY A 24 -3.94 9.18 -3.67
CA GLY A 24 -3.58 10.57 -3.38
C GLY A 24 -2.17 10.75 -2.79
N TYR A 25 -1.44 9.66 -2.50
CA TYR A 25 -0.12 9.74 -1.89
C TYR A 25 0.98 9.90 -2.94
N ASP A 26 1.86 10.88 -2.73
CA ASP A 26 2.94 11.25 -3.67
C ASP A 26 3.91 10.11 -4.02
N ARG A 27 4.02 9.09 -3.17
CA ARG A 27 4.94 7.96 -3.30
C ARG A 27 4.28 6.69 -3.84
N VAL A 28 3.01 6.77 -4.22
CA VAL A 28 2.24 5.66 -4.80
C VAL A 28 2.21 5.83 -6.31
N GLU A 29 2.79 4.86 -7.02
CA GLU A 29 2.78 4.83 -8.49
C GLU A 29 1.47 4.24 -9.02
N ASP A 30 0.99 3.17 -8.38
CA ASP A 30 -0.29 2.55 -8.73
C ASP A 30 -0.92 1.85 -7.52
N SER A 31 -2.23 1.66 -7.58
CA SER A 31 -2.96 0.84 -6.63
C SER A 31 -4.18 0.22 -7.27
N ASN A 32 -4.44 -1.03 -6.91
CA ASN A 32 -5.50 -1.83 -7.51
C ASN A 32 -6.20 -2.71 -6.47
N VAL A 33 -7.53 -2.75 -6.54
CA VAL A 33 -8.33 -3.78 -5.85
C VAL A 33 -8.15 -5.09 -6.61
N VAL A 34 -7.85 -6.16 -5.90
CA VAL A 34 -7.58 -7.48 -6.49
C VAL A 34 -8.49 -8.55 -5.91
N ALA A 35 -8.81 -9.55 -6.72
CA ALA A 35 -9.41 -10.78 -6.22
C ALA A 35 -8.28 -11.73 -5.83
N GLY A 36 -8.08 -11.98 -4.54
CA GLY A 36 -7.00 -12.84 -4.05
C GLY A 36 -6.95 -12.91 -2.53
N ASP A 37 -5.76 -13.21 -2.00
CA ASP A 37 -5.52 -13.32 -0.55
C ASP A 37 -5.50 -11.97 0.16
N VAL A 38 -5.45 -10.87 -0.60
CA VAL A 38 -5.48 -9.49 -0.11
C VAL A 38 -6.49 -8.70 -0.94
N ASP A 39 -6.95 -7.58 -0.40
CA ASP A 39 -7.98 -6.76 -1.05
C ASP A 39 -7.39 -5.70 -1.98
N VAL A 40 -6.25 -5.12 -1.60
CA VAL A 40 -5.57 -4.06 -2.37
C VAL A 40 -4.08 -4.35 -2.47
N ILE A 41 -3.53 -4.16 -3.67
CA ILE A 41 -2.09 -4.12 -3.91
C ILE A 41 -1.71 -2.69 -4.27
N VAL A 42 -0.71 -2.16 -3.56
CA VAL A 42 -0.18 -0.82 -3.76
C VAL A 42 1.26 -0.92 -4.23
N GLU A 43 1.58 -0.23 -5.30
CA GLU A 43 2.93 -0.06 -5.81
C GLU A 43 3.46 1.30 -5.38
N ALA A 44 4.62 1.31 -4.73
CA ALA A 44 5.25 2.52 -4.23
C ALA A 44 6.71 2.62 -4.65
N GLU A 45 7.17 3.84 -4.89
CA GLU A 45 8.56 4.16 -5.18
C GLU A 45 9.10 5.22 -4.21
N ALA A 46 10.36 5.05 -3.80
CA ALA A 46 11.07 6.06 -3.03
C ALA A 46 12.57 6.05 -3.34
N GLU A 47 13.31 7.02 -2.81
CA GLU A 47 14.76 7.06 -3.01
C GLU A 47 15.47 5.93 -2.25
N GLU A 48 15.05 5.69 -1.01
CA GLU A 48 15.64 4.75 -0.05
C GLU A 48 14.61 3.75 0.50
N VAL A 49 15.05 2.59 0.98
CA VAL A 49 14.15 1.55 1.54
C VAL A 49 13.38 2.07 2.75
N TYR A 50 14.04 2.84 3.61
CA TYR A 50 13.43 3.39 4.83
C TYR A 50 12.28 4.36 4.52
N ASP A 51 12.33 5.03 3.36
CA ASP A 51 11.30 5.95 2.92
C ASP A 51 10.00 5.25 2.51
N VAL A 52 10.09 4.04 1.96
CA VAL A 52 8.93 3.20 1.64
C VAL A 52 8.31 2.63 2.92
N ILE A 53 9.13 1.97 3.75
CA ILE A 53 8.67 1.24 4.93
C ILE A 53 8.13 2.23 5.99
N GLY A 54 8.80 3.38 6.15
CA GLY A 54 8.48 4.34 7.20
C GLY A 54 7.28 5.23 6.90
N ALA A 55 7.12 5.69 5.66
CA ALA A 55 6.05 6.63 5.31
C ALA A 55 4.83 5.91 4.75
N VAL A 56 4.92 5.34 3.55
CA VAL A 56 3.73 4.85 2.82
C VAL A 56 3.04 3.69 3.54
N ALA A 57 3.81 2.69 3.96
CA ALA A 57 3.22 1.52 4.64
C ALA A 57 2.61 1.91 6.00
N THR A 58 3.23 2.83 6.75
CA THR A 58 2.71 3.32 8.03
C THR A 58 1.42 4.13 7.85
N GLU A 59 1.41 5.04 6.87
CA GLU A 59 0.23 5.85 6.55
C GLU A 59 -0.93 4.93 6.14
N ILE A 60 -0.71 4.00 5.20
CA ILE A 60 -1.73 3.02 4.78
C ILE A 60 -2.25 2.22 5.96
N ARG A 61 -1.36 1.70 6.82
CA ARG A 61 -1.77 0.89 7.98
C ARG A 61 -2.61 1.67 9.00
N SER A 62 -2.50 2.99 9.00
CA SER A 62 -3.28 3.86 9.90
C SER A 62 -4.68 4.20 9.37
N LEU A 63 -4.98 3.85 8.12
CA LEU A 63 -6.27 4.13 7.50
C LEU A 63 -7.37 3.27 8.10
N GLU A 64 -8.56 3.87 8.25
CA GLU A 64 -9.74 3.17 8.75
C GLU A 64 -10.12 2.02 7.82
N GLY A 65 -10.42 0.87 8.41
CA GLY A 65 -10.78 -0.34 7.68
C GLY A 65 -9.59 -1.13 7.14
N VAL A 66 -8.34 -0.75 7.43
CA VAL A 66 -7.15 -1.60 7.17
C VAL A 66 -6.93 -2.54 8.34
N THR A 67 -6.86 -3.84 8.06
CA THR A 67 -6.72 -4.89 9.07
C THR A 67 -5.30 -5.45 9.14
N ASP A 68 -4.61 -5.58 8.00
CA ASP A 68 -3.22 -5.99 7.93
C ASP A 68 -2.50 -5.38 6.70
N THR A 69 -1.18 -5.28 6.80
CA THR A 69 -0.31 -4.81 5.72
C THR A 69 0.98 -5.62 5.66
N LYS A 70 1.38 -6.07 4.46
CA LYS A 70 2.67 -6.74 4.23
C LYS A 70 3.43 -6.03 3.12
N THR A 71 4.64 -5.55 3.44
CA THR A 71 5.47 -4.78 2.49
C THR A 71 6.59 -5.65 1.92
N TYR A 72 6.60 -5.77 0.61
CA TYR A 72 7.62 -6.46 -0.17
C TYR A 72 8.49 -5.42 -0.88
N VAL A 73 9.75 -5.32 -0.47
CA VAL A 73 10.71 -4.38 -1.07
C VAL A 73 11.52 -5.09 -2.14
N CYS A 74 11.60 -4.50 -3.33
CA CYS A 74 12.49 -4.97 -4.40
C CYS A 74 13.94 -4.74 -3.98
N LEU A 75 14.76 -5.79 -3.99
CA LEU A 75 16.16 -5.73 -3.57
C LEU A 75 17.11 -5.35 -4.71
N GLU A 76 16.66 -5.46 -5.96
CA GLU A 76 17.37 -5.11 -7.20
C GLU A 76 16.39 -4.60 -8.25
#